data_AF-R9TAG0-F1
#
_entry.id   AF-R9TAG0-F1
#
_cell.length_a   1.000
_cell.length_b   1.000
_cell.length_c   1.000
_cell.angle_alpha   90.00
_cell.angle_beta   90.00
_cell.angle_gamma   90.00
#
_symmetry.space_group_name_H-M   'P 1'
#
loop_
_entity.id
_entity.type
_entity.pdbx_description
1 polymer ?
#
loop_
_entity_poly.entity_id
_entity_poly.type
_entity_poly.pdbx_seq_one_letter_code
_entity_poly.pdbx_strand_id
1 'polypeptide(L)'
;EAPDYGHETTSEAMSYIVWMAAMHDALVKKEVISGSSDLEKAWNTLEAIIPGWSEASGRNKDVLYETFWTQQKIQSDVGPEMDSPQEYPITNTGDKTTNPLFDKFKTAYAGDKGYYLMHWLADVDDWYGFGKASGKNAGGFTFINTFQRGEQESCFETVPHPCLEELKAGNSTDGVKGIFNGVGNVAKQYAFTNAPDAEDRAIQAIYFGNNFGVNAGAISAKAGKIGDQCRNDMFDKYYKPIGCQSIAGTVSSADSQHFLMAWYTSWGGALGTSASEYTWAWQIGCSHSHQFYQNPLAAYALITDKNIGQGMKESGAVADYKESLKRQIEMYLWLQSKDGPFAGGCTNSYRGRYEEYPSGAPTFYDMVYVPHPVYADPGSNHWIG
;
A
#
# COMPACT_ATOMS: atom_id res chain seq x y z
N GLU A 1 2.85 -18.68 -0.27
CA GLU A 1 1.50 -18.54 0.34
C GLU A 1 0.94 -17.14 0.11
N ALA A 2 1.75 -16.11 0.37
CA ALA A 2 1.67 -14.78 -0.23
C ALA A 2 3.10 -14.30 -0.53
N PRO A 3 4.03 -14.30 0.45
CA PRO A 3 5.46 -14.49 0.16
C PRO A 3 5.70 -15.88 -0.46
N ASP A 4 6.75 -16.00 -1.26
CA ASP A 4 7.15 -17.25 -1.92
C ASP A 4 8.41 -17.87 -1.28
N TYR A 5 9.07 -17.15 -0.36
CA TYR A 5 10.21 -17.64 0.40
C TYR A 5 10.16 -17.27 1.89
N GLY A 6 10.50 -18.21 2.77
CA GLY A 6 10.24 -18.10 4.21
C GLY A 6 11.10 -17.10 4.99
N HIS A 7 12.23 -16.62 4.43
CA HIS A 7 13.02 -15.53 5.01
C HIS A 7 12.74 -14.19 4.30
N GLU A 8 11.68 -14.11 3.53
CA GLU A 8 11.07 -12.82 3.25
C GLU A 8 10.39 -12.28 4.51
N THR A 9 10.09 -11.00 4.51
CA THR A 9 9.27 -10.37 5.53
C THR A 9 8.26 -9.45 4.87
N THR A 10 7.19 -9.16 5.59
CA THR A 10 6.06 -8.37 5.07
C THR A 10 5.74 -7.20 5.99
N SER A 11 5.07 -6.18 5.46
CA SER A 11 4.47 -5.13 6.28
C SER A 11 3.51 -5.74 7.32
N GLU A 12 2.81 -6.81 6.96
CA GLU A 12 1.99 -7.60 7.88
C GLU A 12 2.83 -8.08 9.08
N ALA A 13 3.93 -8.79 8.84
CA ALA A 13 4.81 -9.28 9.90
C ALA A 13 5.34 -8.14 10.78
N MET A 14 5.73 -7.01 10.16
CA MET A 14 6.19 -5.81 10.87
C MET A 14 5.11 -5.20 11.75
N SER A 15 3.86 -5.13 11.27
CA SER A 15 2.72 -4.64 12.04
C SER A 15 2.40 -5.55 13.24
N TYR A 16 2.54 -6.87 13.10
CA TYR A 16 2.42 -7.81 14.21
C TYR A 16 3.54 -7.68 15.24
N ILE A 17 4.78 -7.40 14.82
CA ILE A 17 5.90 -7.11 15.75
C ILE A 17 5.55 -5.91 16.64
N VAL A 18 4.99 -4.84 16.06
CA VAL A 18 4.54 -3.67 16.83
C VAL A 18 3.38 -4.03 17.76
N TRP A 19 2.43 -4.83 17.29
CA TRP A 19 1.29 -5.24 18.12
C TRP A 19 1.70 -6.09 19.32
N MET A 20 2.61 -7.06 19.11
CA MET A 20 3.17 -7.88 20.19
C MET A 20 3.90 -7.01 21.23
N ALA A 21 4.70 -6.04 20.78
CA ALA A 21 5.40 -5.13 21.69
C ALA A 21 4.44 -4.21 22.47
N ALA A 22 3.40 -3.68 21.82
CA ALA A 22 2.38 -2.88 22.49
C ALA A 22 1.62 -3.70 23.57
N MET A 23 1.32 -4.97 23.29
CA MET A 23 0.71 -5.89 24.25
C MET A 23 1.65 -6.21 25.42
N HIS A 24 2.91 -6.55 25.11
CA HIS A 24 3.94 -6.79 26.11
C HIS A 24 4.10 -5.60 27.05
N ASP A 25 4.27 -4.40 26.50
CA ASP A 25 4.48 -3.18 27.28
C ASP A 25 3.25 -2.83 28.12
N ALA A 26 2.04 -3.12 27.63
CA ALA A 26 0.81 -2.96 28.41
C ALA A 26 0.76 -3.92 29.61
N LEU A 27 1.21 -5.17 29.44
CA LEU A 27 1.29 -6.15 30.53
C LEU A 27 2.37 -5.79 31.56
N VAL A 28 3.54 -5.32 31.10
CA VAL A 28 4.60 -4.77 31.96
C VAL A 28 4.08 -3.57 32.75
N LYS A 29 3.40 -2.63 32.07
CA LYS A 29 2.84 -1.41 32.68
C LYS A 29 1.79 -1.73 33.75
N LYS A 30 1.04 -2.81 33.58
CA LYS A 30 0.05 -3.32 34.54
C LYS A 30 0.64 -4.24 35.61
N GLU A 31 1.96 -4.44 35.62
CA GLU A 31 2.67 -5.31 36.57
C GLU A 31 2.18 -6.78 36.52
N VAL A 32 1.63 -7.22 35.38
CA VAL A 32 1.22 -8.62 35.15
C VAL A 32 2.44 -9.50 34.86
N ILE A 33 3.44 -8.92 34.19
CA ILE A 33 4.74 -9.54 33.90
C ILE A 33 5.86 -8.56 34.23
N SER A 34 7.07 -9.08 34.45
CA SER A 34 8.29 -8.27 34.57
C SER A 34 8.91 -8.02 33.19
N GLY A 35 9.40 -6.82 32.91
CA GLY A 35 10.07 -6.50 31.65
C GLY A 35 10.41 -5.02 31.50
N SER A 36 11.04 -4.67 30.38
CA SER A 36 11.24 -3.29 29.90
C SER A 36 10.21 -2.94 28.81
N SER A 37 10.24 -1.71 28.32
CA SER A 37 9.45 -1.32 27.15
C SER A 37 10.17 -1.74 25.86
N ASP A 38 9.46 -2.42 24.96
CA ASP A 38 9.95 -2.92 23.68
C ASP A 38 9.36 -2.17 22.48
N LEU A 39 8.35 -1.31 22.68
CA LEU A 39 7.62 -0.66 21.60
C LEU A 39 8.51 0.18 20.67
N GLU A 40 9.47 0.92 21.22
CA GLU A 40 10.39 1.73 20.40
C GLU A 40 11.27 0.85 19.49
N LYS A 41 11.79 -0.25 20.02
CA LYS A 41 12.56 -1.22 19.24
C LYS A 41 11.71 -1.86 18.15
N ALA A 42 10.47 -2.22 18.47
CA ALA A 42 9.54 -2.80 17.52
C ALA A 42 9.21 -1.81 16.38
N TRP A 43 8.97 -0.54 16.70
CA TRP A 43 8.72 0.47 15.67
C TRP A 43 9.94 0.75 14.79
N ASN A 44 11.14 0.81 15.37
CA ASN A 44 12.38 0.93 14.59
C ASN A 44 12.61 -0.28 13.68
N THR A 45 12.14 -1.47 14.10
CA THR A 45 12.16 -2.68 13.26
C THR A 45 11.16 -2.56 12.10
N LEU A 46 9.95 -2.03 12.36
CA LEU A 46 8.96 -1.74 11.32
C LEU A 46 9.51 -0.73 10.28
N GLU A 47 10.23 0.30 10.71
CA GLU A 47 10.85 1.28 9.79
C GLU A 47 11.85 0.64 8.80
N ALA A 48 12.32 -0.60 9.04
CA ALA A 48 13.11 -1.35 8.07
C ALA A 48 12.38 -1.57 6.75
N ILE A 49 11.04 -1.63 6.74
CA ILE A 49 10.25 -1.82 5.53
C ILE A 49 9.66 -0.50 4.97
N ILE A 50 9.99 0.66 5.56
CA ILE A 50 9.61 1.97 5.04
C ILE A 50 10.78 2.53 4.19
N PRO A 51 10.63 2.73 2.86
CA PRO A 51 11.76 2.99 1.96
C PRO A 51 12.68 4.15 2.39
N GLY A 52 12.10 5.30 2.73
CA GLY A 52 12.85 6.50 3.13
C GLY A 52 13.49 6.43 4.53
N TRP A 53 13.12 5.45 5.34
CA TRP A 53 13.54 5.30 6.75
C TRP A 53 14.29 4.00 7.01
N SER A 54 14.38 3.11 6.03
CA SER A 54 15.01 1.80 6.16
C SER A 54 16.53 1.89 6.27
N GLU A 55 17.02 1.91 7.51
CA GLU A 55 18.45 1.70 7.80
C GLU A 55 18.90 0.28 7.41
N ALA A 56 18.00 -0.70 7.49
CA ALA A 56 18.27 -2.10 7.14
C ALA A 56 18.64 -2.28 5.66
N SER A 57 17.96 -1.57 4.76
CA SER A 57 18.30 -1.59 3.33
C SER A 57 19.57 -0.80 3.01
N GLY A 58 19.89 0.20 3.84
CA GLY A 58 20.91 1.22 3.56
C GLY A 58 20.60 2.11 2.34
N ARG A 59 19.45 1.91 1.67
CA ARG A 59 19.07 2.62 0.45
C ARG A 59 18.51 4.01 0.71
N ASN A 60 18.18 4.30 1.97
CA ASN A 60 17.80 5.64 2.43
C ASN A 60 18.97 6.66 2.41
N LYS A 61 20.19 6.22 2.06
CA LYS A 61 21.41 7.04 1.98
C LYS A 61 21.81 7.38 0.54
N ASP A 62 21.34 6.62 -0.46
CA ASP A 62 21.70 6.83 -1.87
C ASP A 62 20.49 7.15 -2.76
N VAL A 63 19.28 6.71 -2.39
CA VAL A 63 18.05 7.06 -3.11
C VAL A 63 17.43 8.33 -2.52
N LEU A 64 17.13 9.30 -3.38
CA LEU A 64 16.61 10.62 -3.00
C LEU A 64 15.06 10.60 -2.97
N TYR A 65 14.47 9.84 -2.05
CA TYR A 65 13.00 9.67 -1.96
C TYR A 65 12.24 10.99 -1.72
N GLU A 66 12.87 11.98 -1.08
CA GLU A 66 12.30 13.32 -0.88
C GLU A 66 11.96 14.05 -2.19
N THR A 67 12.58 13.66 -3.31
CA THR A 67 12.27 14.22 -4.64
C THR A 67 10.85 13.90 -5.12
N PHE A 68 10.16 12.93 -4.50
CA PHE A 68 8.74 12.70 -4.73
C PHE A 68 7.92 13.96 -4.41
N TRP A 69 8.26 14.67 -3.33
CA TRP A 69 7.56 15.89 -2.92
C TRP A 69 7.94 17.12 -3.73
N THR A 70 8.99 17.07 -4.57
CA THR A 70 9.38 18.20 -5.41
C THR A 70 8.63 18.22 -6.75
N GLN A 71 7.98 17.11 -7.12
CA GLN A 71 7.23 16.98 -8.36
C GLN A 71 6.10 18.02 -8.46
N GLN A 72 5.82 18.48 -9.68
CA GLN A 72 4.74 19.45 -9.94
C GLN A 72 3.35 18.80 -9.84
N LYS A 73 3.27 17.53 -10.20
CA LYS A 73 2.08 16.69 -10.11
C LYS A 73 2.52 15.24 -10.01
N ILE A 74 1.69 14.41 -9.40
CA ILE A 74 1.85 12.96 -9.41
C ILE A 74 0.81 12.39 -10.36
N GLN A 75 1.28 11.71 -11.40
CA GLN A 75 0.46 11.30 -12.54
C GLN A 75 0.63 9.82 -12.82
N SER A 76 -0.44 9.17 -13.26
CA SER A 76 -0.45 7.75 -13.63
C SER A 76 -0.89 7.58 -15.08
N ASP A 77 -0.29 6.59 -15.74
CA ASP A 77 -0.71 6.15 -17.07
C ASP A 77 -1.80 5.09 -16.93
N VAL A 78 -2.93 5.31 -17.60
CA VAL A 78 -4.10 4.43 -17.49
C VAL A 78 -3.93 3.22 -18.40
N GLY A 79 -4.05 2.02 -17.83
CA GLY A 79 -4.01 0.75 -18.55
C GLY A 79 -5.02 -0.25 -17.98
N PRO A 80 -5.47 -1.23 -18.77
CA PRO A 80 -6.32 -2.31 -18.28
C PRO A 80 -5.51 -3.30 -17.43
N GLU A 81 -6.14 -3.90 -16.43
CA GLU A 81 -5.72 -5.20 -15.92
C GLU A 81 -6.30 -6.31 -16.82
N MET A 82 -5.61 -7.44 -16.88
CA MET A 82 -6.03 -8.60 -17.67
C MET A 82 -6.31 -9.78 -16.74
N ASP A 83 -7.12 -10.71 -17.23
CA ASP A 83 -7.58 -11.84 -16.42
C ASP A 83 -6.43 -12.84 -16.18
N SER A 84 -5.52 -13.04 -17.14
CA SER A 84 -4.43 -14.03 -17.07
C SER A 84 -3.00 -13.45 -17.22
N PRO A 85 -1.97 -14.07 -16.61
CA PRO A 85 -0.59 -13.57 -16.69
C PRO A 85 0.00 -13.52 -18.10
N GLN A 86 -0.51 -14.34 -19.03
CA GLN A 86 -0.01 -14.42 -20.41
C GLN A 86 -0.44 -13.23 -21.28
N GLU A 87 -1.40 -12.44 -20.81
CA GLU A 87 -1.89 -11.23 -21.48
C GLU A 87 -1.04 -10.00 -21.15
N TYR A 88 -0.06 -10.15 -20.24
CA TYR A 88 0.92 -9.13 -19.93
C TYR A 88 2.18 -9.28 -20.80
N PRO A 89 2.86 -8.16 -21.13
CA PRO A 89 2.60 -6.78 -20.72
C PRO A 89 1.39 -6.15 -21.42
N ILE A 90 0.68 -5.27 -20.71
CA ILE A 90 -0.48 -4.56 -21.27
C ILE A 90 -0.06 -3.37 -22.14
N THR A 91 -1.01 -2.88 -22.95
CA THR A 91 -0.86 -1.61 -23.67
C THR A 91 -1.66 -0.53 -22.95
N ASN A 92 -0.98 0.55 -22.54
CA ASN A 92 -1.64 1.72 -21.95
C ASN A 92 -2.59 2.39 -22.95
N THR A 93 -3.67 2.96 -22.43
CA THR A 93 -4.69 3.68 -23.23
C THR A 93 -4.18 5.01 -23.79
N GLY A 94 -3.11 5.56 -23.22
CA GLY A 94 -2.60 6.91 -23.48
C GLY A 94 -3.21 7.99 -22.59
N ASP A 95 -4.31 7.68 -21.87
CA ASP A 95 -4.88 8.58 -20.87
C ASP A 95 -3.98 8.70 -19.63
N LYS A 96 -4.03 9.87 -19.00
CA LYS A 96 -3.18 10.25 -17.86
C LYS A 96 -4.04 10.87 -16.76
N THR A 97 -3.98 10.33 -15.54
CA THR A 97 -4.73 10.86 -14.39
C THR A 97 -3.78 11.32 -13.30
N THR A 98 -4.25 12.15 -12.36
CA THR A 98 -3.44 12.83 -11.36
C THR A 98 -4.02 12.67 -9.97
N ASN A 99 -3.18 12.44 -8.96
CA ASN A 99 -3.60 12.31 -7.57
C ASN A 99 -4.22 13.64 -7.05
N PRO A 100 -5.52 13.67 -6.68
CA PRO A 100 -6.18 14.86 -6.15
C PRO A 100 -5.66 15.34 -4.77
N LEU A 101 -5.03 14.47 -3.98
CA LEU A 101 -4.49 14.80 -2.66
C LEU A 101 -3.04 15.30 -2.69
N PHE A 102 -2.33 15.17 -3.82
CA PHE A 102 -0.89 15.37 -3.84
C PHE A 102 -0.46 16.77 -3.39
N ASP A 103 -1.11 17.85 -3.86
CA ASP A 103 -0.70 19.21 -3.48
C ASP A 103 -0.84 19.47 -1.97
N LYS A 104 -1.85 18.87 -1.34
CA LYS A 104 -2.06 18.95 0.11
C LYS A 104 -0.98 18.17 0.85
N PHE A 105 -0.65 16.97 0.38
CA PHE A 105 0.42 16.14 0.97
C PHE A 105 1.80 16.74 0.78
N LYS A 106 2.09 17.25 -0.42
CA LYS A 106 3.31 18.01 -0.69
C LYS A 106 3.45 19.16 0.30
N THR A 107 2.39 19.90 0.59
CA THR A 107 2.42 20.99 1.58
C THR A 107 2.69 20.47 3.00
N ALA A 108 2.02 19.38 3.40
CA ALA A 108 2.14 18.82 4.75
C ALA A 108 3.47 18.09 5.01
N TYR A 109 4.08 17.52 3.96
CA TYR A 109 5.17 16.54 4.05
C TYR A 109 6.39 16.87 3.17
N ALA A 110 6.53 18.08 2.62
CA ALA A 110 7.68 18.46 1.77
C ALA A 110 9.07 18.15 2.36
N GLY A 111 9.21 18.11 3.68
CA GLY A 111 10.47 17.80 4.37
C GLY A 111 10.71 16.31 4.67
N ASP A 112 9.78 15.43 4.28
CA ASP A 112 9.88 13.99 4.51
C ASP A 112 10.68 13.29 3.40
N LYS A 113 11.23 12.11 3.72
CA LYS A 113 12.00 11.27 2.78
C LYS A 113 11.08 10.40 1.91
N GLY A 114 10.16 11.05 1.19
CA GLY A 114 9.09 10.38 0.47
C GLY A 114 7.92 9.98 1.39
N TYR A 115 7.13 8.99 0.98
CA TYR A 115 6.07 8.42 1.81
C TYR A 115 6.65 7.68 3.02
N TYR A 116 6.04 7.93 4.18
CA TYR A 116 6.20 7.19 5.41
C TYR A 116 5.15 6.07 5.47
N LEU A 117 5.19 5.20 4.47
CA LEU A 117 4.35 4.01 4.34
C LEU A 117 5.26 2.79 4.19
N MET A 118 4.84 1.67 4.78
CA MET A 118 5.47 0.38 4.63
C MET A 118 5.32 -0.10 3.20
N HIS A 119 6.43 -0.47 2.56
CA HIS A 119 6.34 -1.38 1.43
C HIS A 119 5.90 -2.76 1.94
N TRP A 120 5.17 -3.53 1.13
CA TRP A 120 4.57 -4.77 1.60
C TRP A 120 5.53 -5.96 1.69
N LEU A 121 6.61 -6.03 0.89
CA LEU A 121 7.48 -7.21 0.82
C LEU A 121 8.98 -6.85 0.80
N ALA A 122 9.79 -7.64 1.50
CA ALA A 122 11.23 -7.54 1.44
C ALA A 122 11.92 -8.90 1.62
N ASP A 123 13.05 -9.07 0.95
CA ASP A 123 13.97 -10.18 1.10
C ASP A 123 14.99 -9.82 2.19
N VAL A 124 14.92 -10.49 3.34
CA VAL A 124 15.72 -10.10 4.53
C VAL A 124 17.21 -10.38 4.33
N ASP A 125 17.53 -11.46 3.62
CA ASP A 125 18.89 -12.02 3.54
C ASP A 125 19.49 -11.92 2.12
N ASP A 126 18.86 -11.14 1.22
CA ASP A 126 19.22 -11.04 -0.21
C ASP A 126 19.30 -12.41 -0.89
N TRP A 127 18.38 -13.32 -0.54
CA TRP A 127 18.28 -14.65 -1.13
C TRP A 127 18.11 -14.60 -2.65
N TYR A 128 17.33 -13.66 -3.16
CA TYR A 128 17.17 -13.41 -4.59
C TYR A 128 18.41 -12.79 -5.24
N GLY A 129 19.31 -12.19 -4.46
CA GLY A 129 20.57 -11.62 -4.91
C GLY A 129 20.44 -10.27 -5.62
N PHE A 130 19.32 -9.55 -5.49
CA PHE A 130 19.14 -8.22 -6.08
C PHE A 130 20.01 -7.15 -5.40
N GLY A 131 20.23 -7.24 -4.09
CA GLY A 131 21.20 -6.44 -3.37
C GLY A 131 22.60 -6.65 -3.95
N LYS A 132 23.03 -7.91 -4.05
CA LYS A 132 24.29 -8.28 -4.70
C LYS A 132 24.40 -7.78 -6.14
N ALA A 133 23.36 -7.95 -6.96
CA ALA A 133 23.34 -7.50 -8.35
C ALA A 133 23.45 -5.96 -8.46
N SER A 134 22.82 -5.23 -7.54
CA SER A 134 22.95 -3.77 -7.47
C SER A 134 24.35 -3.30 -7.03
N GLY A 135 25.11 -4.18 -6.36
CA GLY A 135 26.34 -3.83 -5.66
C GLY A 135 26.08 -3.06 -4.35
N LYS A 136 24.85 -3.10 -3.85
CA LYS A 136 24.39 -2.43 -2.62
C LYS A 136 23.72 -3.45 -1.71
N ASN A 137 24.11 -3.50 -0.44
CA ASN A 137 23.50 -4.38 0.57
C ASN A 137 23.50 -5.88 0.20
N ALA A 138 24.58 -6.37 -0.40
CA ALA A 138 24.73 -7.78 -0.75
C ALA A 138 24.62 -8.67 0.50
N GLY A 139 23.74 -9.67 0.48
CA GLY A 139 23.47 -10.53 1.63
C GLY A 139 22.63 -9.88 2.74
N GLY A 140 21.92 -8.79 2.45
CA GLY A 140 21.11 -8.06 3.44
C GLY A 140 19.78 -7.55 2.88
N PHE A 141 19.03 -6.89 3.75
CA PHE A 141 17.64 -6.49 3.52
C PHE A 141 17.43 -5.76 2.17
N THR A 142 16.60 -6.34 1.30
CA THR A 142 16.37 -5.85 -0.05
C THR A 142 14.89 -5.74 -0.35
N PHE A 143 14.45 -4.56 -0.81
CA PHE A 143 13.06 -4.36 -1.22
C PHE A 143 12.77 -5.08 -2.54
N ILE A 144 11.78 -5.95 -2.53
CA ILE A 144 11.36 -6.77 -3.67
C ILE A 144 9.84 -6.73 -3.81
N ASN A 145 9.34 -7.11 -4.97
CA ASN A 145 7.93 -7.30 -5.21
C ASN A 145 7.71 -8.51 -6.14
N THR A 146 6.50 -9.00 -6.22
CA THR A 146 6.15 -10.22 -6.96
C THR A 146 4.95 -9.98 -7.88
N PHE A 147 3.74 -9.85 -7.31
CA PHE A 147 2.47 -9.74 -8.05
C PHE A 147 2.38 -8.47 -8.90
N GLN A 148 2.16 -8.63 -10.20
CA GLN A 148 2.00 -7.55 -11.19
C GLN A 148 1.06 -7.89 -12.37
N ARG A 149 0.59 -9.13 -12.51
CA ARG A 149 -0.03 -9.65 -13.75
C ARG A 149 -1.43 -10.25 -13.57
N GLY A 150 -2.29 -9.56 -12.83
CA GLY A 150 -3.73 -9.81 -12.82
C GLY A 150 -4.20 -10.88 -11.83
N GLU A 151 -5.50 -11.16 -11.86
CA GLU A 151 -6.18 -11.93 -10.81
C GLU A 151 -5.81 -13.42 -10.76
N GLN A 152 -5.35 -13.97 -11.89
CA GLN A 152 -4.88 -15.36 -12.01
C GLN A 152 -3.36 -15.49 -11.81
N GLU A 153 -2.63 -14.43 -11.43
CA GLU A 153 -1.22 -14.61 -11.04
C GLU A 153 -1.14 -15.09 -9.59
N SER A 154 -1.12 -16.40 -9.38
CA SER A 154 -0.89 -16.98 -8.05
C SER A 154 0.55 -16.74 -7.56
N CYS A 155 0.82 -16.98 -6.28
CA CYS A 155 2.18 -16.88 -5.73
C CYS A 155 3.19 -17.85 -6.37
N PHE A 156 2.73 -18.82 -7.16
CA PHE A 156 3.59 -19.76 -7.90
C PHE A 156 3.96 -19.27 -9.30
N GLU A 157 3.32 -18.20 -9.76
CA GLU A 157 3.42 -17.74 -11.15
C GLU A 157 4.15 -16.41 -11.29
N THR A 158 4.46 -15.76 -10.16
CA THR A 158 5.16 -14.47 -10.13
C THR A 158 6.61 -14.57 -10.61
N VAL A 159 7.15 -13.43 -11.03
CA VAL A 159 8.60 -13.24 -11.19
C VAL A 159 9.06 -12.21 -10.15
N PRO A 160 9.71 -12.64 -9.05
CA PRO A 160 10.26 -11.74 -8.06
C PRO A 160 11.19 -10.71 -8.70
N HIS A 161 11.05 -9.45 -8.32
CA HIS A 161 11.77 -8.34 -8.94
C HIS A 161 12.11 -7.26 -7.93
N PRO A 162 13.21 -6.50 -8.13
CA PRO A 162 13.59 -5.45 -7.19
C PRO A 162 12.63 -4.26 -7.29
N CYS A 163 12.31 -3.66 -6.14
CA CYS A 163 11.61 -2.38 -6.11
C CYS A 163 12.44 -1.28 -6.79
N LEU A 164 13.76 -1.31 -6.55
CA LEU A 164 14.77 -0.44 -7.14
C LEU A 164 15.36 -1.10 -8.39
N GLU A 165 14.76 -0.80 -9.54
CA GLU A 165 15.19 -1.34 -10.84
C GLU A 165 16.34 -0.49 -11.40
N GLU A 166 17.55 -1.02 -11.28
CA GLU A 166 18.79 -0.40 -11.79
C GLU A 166 19.23 -0.98 -13.14
N LEU A 167 18.44 -1.90 -13.72
CA LEU A 167 18.74 -2.64 -14.95
C LEU A 167 19.99 -3.53 -14.81
N LYS A 168 20.20 -4.08 -13.62
CA LYS A 168 21.38 -4.92 -13.27
C LYS A 168 21.05 -6.39 -13.07
N ALA A 169 19.77 -6.73 -12.93
CA ALA A 169 19.27 -8.10 -12.84
C ALA A 169 18.23 -8.32 -13.95
N GLY A 170 18.03 -9.56 -14.37
CA GLY A 170 17.09 -9.88 -15.46
C GLY A 170 17.66 -9.59 -16.86
N ASN A 171 16.83 -9.05 -17.74
CA ASN A 171 17.22 -8.70 -19.10
C ASN A 171 18.19 -7.50 -19.12
N SER A 172 19.20 -7.52 -20.00
CA SER A 172 20.22 -6.46 -20.07
C SER A 172 19.70 -5.09 -20.52
N THR A 173 18.50 -5.02 -21.10
CA THR A 173 17.86 -3.79 -21.59
C THR A 173 16.81 -3.31 -20.60
N ASP A 174 15.92 -4.21 -20.16
CA ASP A 174 14.70 -3.85 -19.43
C ASP A 174 14.68 -4.33 -17.97
N GLY A 175 15.79 -4.88 -17.48
CA GLY A 175 15.86 -5.46 -16.15
C GLY A 175 14.89 -6.63 -15.98
N VAL A 176 14.34 -6.80 -14.78
CA VAL A 176 13.32 -7.83 -14.52
C VAL A 176 11.93 -7.31 -14.89
N LYS A 177 11.68 -6.00 -14.71
CA LYS A 177 10.37 -5.38 -14.91
C LYS A 177 9.86 -5.40 -16.37
N GLY A 178 10.73 -5.72 -17.33
CA GLY A 178 10.36 -5.87 -18.74
C GLY A 178 9.27 -6.91 -18.99
N ILE A 179 9.13 -7.91 -18.10
CA ILE A 179 8.09 -8.95 -18.23
C ILE A 179 6.66 -8.40 -18.09
N PHE A 180 6.46 -7.31 -17.35
CA PHE A 180 5.14 -6.69 -17.13
C PHE A 180 5.01 -5.27 -17.68
N ASN A 181 6.11 -4.56 -17.92
CA ASN A 181 6.13 -3.24 -18.57
C ASN A 181 6.39 -3.30 -20.09
N GLY A 182 6.87 -4.43 -20.60
CA GLY A 182 7.20 -4.66 -21.99
C GLY A 182 8.61 -4.26 -22.39
N VAL A 183 9.05 -4.84 -23.52
CA VAL A 183 10.41 -4.70 -24.05
C VAL A 183 10.65 -3.27 -24.55
N GLY A 184 11.76 -2.67 -24.12
CA GLY A 184 12.17 -1.31 -24.45
C GLY A 184 11.46 -0.21 -23.64
N ASN A 185 10.64 -0.58 -22.64
CA ASN A 185 9.81 0.37 -21.88
C ASN A 185 10.28 0.59 -20.43
N VAL A 186 11.37 -0.06 -19.99
CA VAL A 186 11.82 0.05 -18.59
C VAL A 186 12.96 1.05 -18.45
N ALA A 187 12.67 2.16 -17.77
CA ALA A 187 13.69 3.07 -17.27
C ALA A 187 14.16 2.64 -15.87
N LYS A 188 15.36 3.10 -15.46
CA LYS A 188 15.78 3.01 -14.06
C LYS A 188 14.76 3.72 -13.17
N GLN A 189 14.23 2.99 -12.19
CA GLN A 189 13.09 3.46 -11.41
C GLN A 189 13.00 2.80 -10.04
N TYR A 190 12.35 3.47 -9.11
CA TYR A 190 11.84 2.86 -7.89
C TYR A 190 10.33 2.70 -8.00
N ALA A 191 9.79 1.64 -7.41
CA ALA A 191 8.35 1.45 -7.23
C ALA A 191 8.11 0.65 -5.94
N PHE A 192 7.15 1.09 -5.15
CA PHE A 192 6.73 0.44 -3.92
C PHE A 192 5.21 0.37 -3.87
N THR A 193 4.70 -0.59 -3.11
CA THR A 193 3.28 -0.85 -2.90
C THR A 193 3.06 -1.09 -1.42
N ASN A 194 2.12 -0.40 -0.77
CA ASN A 194 1.74 -0.71 0.61
C ASN A 194 0.65 -1.79 0.65
N ALA A 195 0.50 -2.40 1.83
CA ALA A 195 -0.66 -3.21 2.17
C ALA A 195 -1.41 -2.49 3.30
N PRO A 196 -2.55 -1.81 3.01
CA PRO A 196 -3.20 -0.91 3.97
C PRO A 196 -3.69 -1.58 5.26
N ASP A 197 -4.02 -2.87 5.20
CA ASP A 197 -4.39 -3.65 6.39
C ASP A 197 -3.26 -3.69 7.42
N ALA A 198 -2.00 -3.78 6.98
CA ALA A 198 -0.83 -3.78 7.84
C ALA A 198 -0.56 -2.41 8.45
N GLU A 199 -0.77 -1.35 7.67
CA GLU A 199 -0.67 0.03 8.15
C GLU A 199 -1.69 0.28 9.27
N ASP A 200 -2.95 -0.08 9.03
CA ASP A 200 -4.03 0.03 10.00
C ASP A 200 -3.81 -0.86 11.22
N ARG A 201 -3.24 -2.05 11.06
CA ARG A 201 -2.86 -2.92 12.19
C ARG A 201 -1.78 -2.28 13.06
N ALA A 202 -0.80 -1.61 12.47
CA ALA A 202 0.22 -0.86 13.23
C ALA A 202 -0.41 0.32 13.99
N ILE A 203 -1.36 1.04 13.38
CA ILE A 203 -2.11 2.11 14.05
C ILE A 203 -2.94 1.57 15.22
N GLN A 204 -3.65 0.46 15.00
CA GLN A 204 -4.42 -0.24 16.03
C GLN A 204 -3.55 -0.68 17.21
N ALA A 205 -2.34 -1.18 16.95
CA ALA A 205 -1.38 -1.56 17.99
C ALA A 205 -0.99 -0.37 18.87
N ILE A 206 -0.71 0.80 18.26
CA ILE A 206 -0.38 2.01 19.02
C ILE A 206 -1.59 2.54 19.79
N TYR A 207 -2.78 2.48 19.20
CA TYR A 207 -4.01 2.84 19.88
C TYR A 207 -4.26 1.96 21.11
N PHE A 208 -4.05 0.65 20.97
CA PHE A 208 -4.10 -0.30 22.08
C PHE A 208 -3.10 0.09 23.17
N GLY A 209 -1.83 0.32 22.83
CA GLY A 209 -0.79 0.73 23.78
C GLY A 209 -1.18 2.00 24.55
N ASN A 210 -1.61 3.04 23.83
CA ASN A 210 -2.05 4.31 24.43
C ASN A 210 -3.20 4.11 25.43
N ASN A 211 -4.21 3.30 25.07
CA ASN A 211 -5.34 3.00 25.95
C ASN A 211 -4.95 2.23 27.22
N PHE A 212 -3.87 1.48 27.19
CA PHE A 212 -3.33 0.76 28.36
C PHE A 212 -2.20 1.50 29.08
N GLY A 213 -1.98 2.78 28.75
CA GLY A 213 -1.02 3.64 29.43
C GLY A 213 0.44 3.37 29.07
N VAL A 214 0.69 2.69 27.95
CA VAL A 214 2.04 2.60 27.35
C VAL A 214 2.40 3.97 26.80
N ASN A 215 3.61 4.45 27.12
CA ASN A 215 4.10 5.72 26.60
C ASN A 215 4.70 5.52 25.19
N ALA A 216 3.87 5.63 24.15
CA ALA A 216 4.34 5.57 22.78
C ALA A 216 5.06 6.86 22.31
N GLY A 217 4.96 7.97 23.04
CA GLY A 217 5.71 9.21 22.73
C GLY A 217 5.57 9.66 21.27
N ALA A 218 6.70 9.83 20.58
CA ALA A 218 6.73 10.22 19.17
C ALA A 218 6.18 9.15 18.21
N ILE A 219 6.09 7.89 18.64
CA ILE A 219 5.56 6.78 17.84
C ILE A 219 4.08 6.98 17.54
N SER A 220 3.30 7.54 18.48
CA SER A 220 1.90 7.87 18.18
C SER A 220 1.77 8.85 17.01
N ALA A 221 2.62 9.88 16.96
CA ALA A 221 2.63 10.80 15.83
C ALA A 221 3.11 10.13 14.52
N LYS A 222 4.01 9.15 14.59
CA LYS A 222 4.41 8.33 13.42
C LYS A 222 3.24 7.47 12.92
N ALA A 223 2.47 6.84 13.81
CA ALA A 223 1.25 6.11 13.45
C ALA A 223 0.19 7.03 12.82
N GLY A 224 0.01 8.24 13.36
CA GLY A 224 -0.84 9.26 12.74
C GLY A 224 -0.39 9.67 11.35
N LYS A 225 0.93 9.76 11.12
CA LYS A 225 1.48 10.05 9.79
C LYS A 225 1.18 8.92 8.79
N ILE A 226 1.34 7.65 9.19
CA ILE A 226 0.94 6.49 8.39
C ILE A 226 -0.52 6.63 7.99
N GLY A 227 -1.40 6.86 8.98
CA GLY A 227 -2.83 7.03 8.74
C GLY A 227 -3.14 8.18 7.78
N ASP A 228 -2.51 9.34 7.94
CA ASP A 228 -2.74 10.45 7.01
C ASP A 228 -2.43 10.06 5.56
N GLN A 229 -1.27 9.42 5.34
CA GLN A 229 -0.80 9.05 4.01
C GLN A 229 -1.55 7.85 3.40
N CYS A 230 -2.09 6.94 4.23
CA CYS A 230 -2.99 5.85 3.81
C CYS A 230 -4.33 6.35 3.25
N ARG A 231 -4.66 7.64 3.33
CA ARG A 231 -5.85 8.17 2.65
C ARG A 231 -5.77 8.06 1.13
N ASN A 232 -4.58 7.86 0.55
CA ASN A 232 -4.47 7.50 -0.86
C ASN A 232 -5.13 6.13 -1.17
N ASP A 233 -5.19 5.22 -0.20
CA ASP A 233 -5.86 3.91 -0.33
C ASP A 233 -7.38 4.03 -0.42
N MET A 234 -7.92 5.22 -0.14
CA MET A 234 -9.34 5.54 -0.25
C MET A 234 -9.74 5.97 -1.67
N PHE A 235 -8.83 5.97 -2.64
CA PHE A 235 -9.08 6.42 -4.02
C PHE A 235 -9.01 5.28 -5.01
N ASP A 236 -9.86 5.38 -6.04
CA ASP A 236 -9.79 4.57 -7.25
C ASP A 236 -8.37 4.53 -7.85
N LYS A 237 -7.99 3.40 -8.46
CA LYS A 237 -6.64 3.15 -9.03
C LYS A 237 -6.14 4.31 -9.88
N TYR A 238 -6.99 4.84 -10.74
CA TYR A 238 -6.64 5.94 -11.64
C TYR A 238 -7.44 7.21 -11.33
N TYR A 239 -7.94 7.37 -10.11
CA TYR A 239 -8.72 8.54 -9.69
C TYR A 239 -9.96 8.79 -10.58
N LYS A 240 -10.52 7.73 -11.15
CA LYS A 240 -11.76 7.76 -11.92
C LYS A 240 -12.96 7.93 -10.98
N PRO A 241 -14.01 8.68 -11.37
CA PRO A 241 -15.23 8.79 -10.57
C PRO A 241 -15.79 7.41 -10.20
N ILE A 242 -16.39 7.30 -9.01
CA ILE A 242 -17.06 6.07 -8.61
C ILE A 242 -18.25 5.79 -9.54
N GLY A 243 -18.39 4.54 -10.00
CA GLY A 243 -19.44 4.07 -10.91
C GLY A 243 -19.22 4.36 -12.40
N CYS A 244 -18.01 4.79 -12.81
CA CYS A 244 -17.77 5.35 -14.15
C CYS A 244 -17.99 4.37 -15.32
N GLN A 245 -17.76 3.07 -15.12
CA GLN A 245 -18.00 2.01 -16.13
C GLN A 245 -17.42 2.31 -17.53
N SER A 246 -16.30 3.05 -17.57
CA SER A 246 -15.56 3.31 -18.80
C SER A 246 -14.10 3.64 -18.52
N ILE A 247 -13.19 2.89 -19.14
CA ILE A 247 -11.76 3.19 -19.08
C ILE A 247 -11.39 4.42 -19.91
N ALA A 248 -12.19 4.77 -20.92
CA ALA A 248 -11.93 5.91 -21.78
C ALA A 248 -12.14 7.24 -21.04
N GLY A 249 -11.33 8.23 -21.42
CA GLY A 249 -11.48 9.61 -20.99
C GLY A 249 -10.57 9.96 -19.82
N THR A 250 -9.90 11.11 -19.92
CA THR A 250 -9.08 11.66 -18.84
C THR A 250 -9.97 12.37 -17.82
N VAL A 251 -10.26 11.73 -16.68
CA VAL A 251 -11.04 12.34 -15.59
C VAL A 251 -10.42 11.98 -14.25
N SER A 252 -9.47 12.79 -13.76
CA SER A 252 -9.16 12.83 -12.33
C SER A 252 -10.35 13.48 -11.62
N SER A 253 -10.89 12.86 -10.58
CA SER A 253 -12.02 13.42 -9.83
C SER A 253 -11.80 13.35 -8.33
N ALA A 254 -12.25 14.36 -7.59
CA ALA A 254 -12.39 14.24 -6.14
C ALA A 254 -13.46 13.17 -5.78
N ASP A 255 -14.43 12.96 -6.67
CA ASP A 255 -15.46 11.92 -6.55
C ASP A 255 -14.94 10.51 -6.84
N SER A 256 -13.62 10.32 -6.87
CA SER A 256 -12.95 9.02 -6.98
C SER A 256 -12.60 8.41 -5.61
N GLN A 257 -12.83 9.16 -4.52
CA GLN A 257 -12.61 8.68 -3.17
C GLN A 257 -13.78 7.80 -2.70
N HIS A 258 -13.55 6.50 -2.58
CA HIS A 258 -14.54 5.53 -2.09
C HIS A 258 -14.52 5.37 -0.57
N PHE A 259 -13.53 5.93 0.14
CA PHE A 259 -13.41 5.91 1.62
C PHE A 259 -13.27 4.52 2.26
N LEU A 260 -12.91 3.52 1.48
CA LEU A 260 -12.55 2.18 1.96
C LEU A 260 -11.03 2.02 1.93
N MET A 261 -10.48 1.09 2.71
CA MET A 261 -9.10 0.64 2.53
C MET A 261 -9.08 -0.33 1.35
N ALA A 262 -8.63 0.15 0.19
CA ALA A 262 -8.46 -0.71 -0.99
C ALA A 262 -7.25 -1.65 -0.82
N TRP A 263 -7.00 -2.50 -1.82
CA TRP A 263 -5.94 -3.51 -1.76
C TRP A 263 -4.54 -2.91 -1.64
N TYR A 264 -4.31 -1.73 -2.22
CA TYR A 264 -3.04 -1.01 -2.15
C TYR A 264 -3.16 0.45 -2.58
N THR A 265 -2.10 1.20 -2.27
CA THR A 265 -1.58 2.32 -3.03
C THR A 265 -0.19 1.91 -3.52
N SER A 266 0.15 2.30 -4.74
CA SER A 266 1.50 2.11 -5.25
C SER A 266 2.05 3.43 -5.76
N TRP A 267 3.33 3.68 -5.49
CA TRP A 267 4.03 4.88 -5.91
C TRP A 267 5.42 4.53 -6.44
N GLY A 268 5.90 5.35 -7.35
CA GLY A 268 7.20 5.15 -7.96
C GLY A 268 7.71 6.39 -8.65
N GLY A 269 8.93 6.31 -9.17
CA GLY A 269 9.57 7.42 -9.83
C GLY A 269 10.90 7.06 -10.47
N ALA A 270 11.46 8.04 -11.17
CA ALA A 270 12.80 7.95 -11.73
C ALA A 270 13.82 7.60 -10.64
N LEU A 271 14.76 6.72 -10.96
CA LEU A 271 15.88 6.38 -10.08
C LEU A 271 17.16 6.95 -10.69
N GLY A 272 17.81 7.83 -9.95
CA GLY A 272 19.02 8.51 -10.41
C GLY A 272 20.08 8.68 -9.31
N THR A 273 21.24 9.19 -9.72
CA THR A 273 22.38 9.45 -8.82
C THR A 273 22.49 10.90 -8.35
N SER A 274 21.67 11.78 -8.92
CA SER A 274 21.60 13.20 -8.59
C SER A 274 20.15 13.70 -8.65
N ALA A 275 19.81 14.74 -7.90
CA ALA A 275 18.44 15.26 -7.83
C ALA A 275 17.87 15.65 -9.21
N SER A 276 18.71 16.08 -10.16
CA SER A 276 18.30 16.41 -11.53
C SER A 276 17.84 15.21 -12.36
N GLU A 277 18.15 13.98 -11.95
CA GLU A 277 17.71 12.75 -12.63
C GLU A 277 16.32 12.28 -12.16
N TYR A 278 15.86 12.73 -11.00
CA TYR A 278 14.54 12.40 -10.42
C TYR A 278 13.42 13.23 -11.08
N THR A 279 13.27 13.05 -12.39
CA THR A 279 12.47 13.92 -13.28
C THR A 279 10.98 13.59 -13.34
N TRP A 280 10.56 12.45 -12.83
CA TRP A 280 9.17 12.01 -12.83
C TRP A 280 8.85 11.12 -11.63
N ALA A 281 7.59 11.14 -11.21
CA ALA A 281 7.01 10.20 -10.26
C ALA A 281 5.52 9.95 -10.58
N TRP A 282 5.01 8.82 -10.12
CA TRP A 282 3.64 8.36 -10.31
C TRP A 282 3.08 7.77 -9.03
N GLN A 283 1.75 7.71 -8.96
CA GLN A 283 1.04 7.02 -7.88
C GLN A 283 -0.36 6.63 -8.31
N ILE A 284 -0.73 5.38 -8.04
CA ILE A 284 -2.08 4.84 -8.20
C ILE A 284 -2.68 4.54 -6.82
N GLY A 285 -3.98 4.75 -6.67
CA GLY A 285 -4.75 4.13 -5.59
C GLY A 285 -5.08 2.67 -5.93
N CYS A 286 -6.27 2.21 -5.54
CA CYS A 286 -6.78 0.91 -5.99
C CYS A 286 -8.30 0.90 -6.08
N SER A 287 -8.83 0.36 -7.18
CA SER A 287 -10.27 0.29 -7.43
C SER A 287 -10.94 -0.88 -6.70
N HIS A 288 -10.17 -1.80 -6.11
CA HIS A 288 -10.65 -3.06 -5.52
C HIS A 288 -10.58 -3.00 -4.00
N SER A 289 -11.72 -3.19 -3.33
CA SER A 289 -11.82 -3.17 -1.88
C SER A 289 -12.32 -4.52 -1.36
N HIS A 290 -11.59 -5.08 -0.40
CA HIS A 290 -11.92 -6.35 0.25
C HIS A 290 -12.32 -6.12 1.71
N GLN A 291 -13.32 -6.83 2.23
CA GLN A 291 -13.80 -6.65 3.60
C GLN A 291 -12.69 -6.81 4.67
N PHE A 292 -11.78 -7.77 4.54
CA PHE A 292 -10.77 -8.02 5.58
C PHE A 292 -9.68 -6.94 5.66
N TYR A 293 -9.52 -6.10 4.63
CA TYR A 293 -8.63 -4.93 4.69
C TYR A 293 -9.23 -3.79 5.52
N GLN A 294 -10.53 -3.81 5.79
CA GLN A 294 -11.19 -2.72 6.51
C GLN A 294 -10.87 -2.80 8.01
N ASN A 295 -10.40 -1.70 8.60
CA ASN A 295 -10.15 -1.58 10.03
C ASN A 295 -10.89 -0.38 10.67
N PRO A 296 -12.16 -0.57 11.09
CA PRO A 296 -12.92 0.47 11.78
C PRO A 296 -12.26 0.95 13.07
N LEU A 297 -11.44 0.11 13.72
CA LEU A 297 -10.75 0.48 14.95
C LEU A 297 -9.58 1.44 14.69
N ALA A 298 -8.82 1.24 13.61
CA ALA A 298 -7.77 2.16 13.18
C ALA A 298 -8.36 3.52 12.77
N ALA A 299 -9.44 3.51 11.97
CA ALA A 299 -10.17 4.73 11.61
C ALA A 299 -10.68 5.48 12.86
N TYR A 300 -11.26 4.75 13.82
CA TYR A 300 -11.70 5.33 15.10
C TYR A 300 -10.53 5.91 15.91
N ALA A 301 -9.39 5.21 15.96
CA ALA A 301 -8.19 5.67 16.66
C ALA A 301 -7.67 6.98 16.07
N LEU A 302 -7.57 7.09 14.75
CA LEU A 302 -7.13 8.30 14.04
C LEU A 302 -8.05 9.49 14.33
N ILE A 303 -9.36 9.25 14.49
CA ILE A 303 -10.32 10.31 14.83
C ILE A 303 -10.21 10.76 16.30
N THR A 304 -9.97 9.82 17.22
CA THR A 304 -10.23 10.04 18.66
C THR A 304 -9.00 10.12 19.55
N ASP A 305 -7.90 9.45 19.20
CA ASP A 305 -6.66 9.50 19.96
C ASP A 305 -5.87 10.76 19.57
N LYS A 306 -5.71 11.70 20.51
CA LYS A 306 -5.02 12.97 20.27
C LYS A 306 -3.53 12.80 19.96
N ASN A 307 -2.88 11.79 20.54
CA ASN A 307 -1.45 11.55 20.36
C ASN A 307 -1.17 10.91 18.99
N ILE A 308 -2.11 10.12 18.47
CA ILE A 308 -2.08 9.65 17.09
C ILE A 308 -2.46 10.79 16.16
N GLY A 309 -3.60 11.45 16.41
CA GLY A 309 -4.16 12.48 15.53
C GLY A 309 -3.24 13.68 15.26
N GLN A 310 -2.35 14.05 16.20
CA GLN A 310 -1.34 15.11 15.96
C GLN A 310 -0.33 14.76 14.83
N GLY A 311 -0.21 13.48 14.48
CA GLY A 311 0.64 12.99 13.39
C GLY A 311 0.03 13.21 11.99
N MET A 312 -1.29 13.38 11.92
CA MET A 312 -2.00 13.74 10.69
C MET A 312 -1.86 15.23 10.44
N LYS A 313 -0.97 15.59 9.51
CA LYS A 313 -0.61 16.99 9.24
C LYS A 313 -1.48 17.62 8.16
N GLU A 314 -2.10 16.83 7.29
CA GLU A 314 -3.03 17.34 6.29
C GLU A 314 -4.41 17.54 6.92
N SER A 315 -4.92 18.77 6.78
CA SER A 315 -6.14 19.27 7.40
C SER A 315 -7.44 18.47 7.13
N GLY A 316 -7.54 17.75 6.02
CA GLY A 316 -8.71 16.94 5.66
C GLY A 316 -8.78 15.57 6.33
N ALA A 317 -7.71 15.09 6.96
CA ALA A 317 -7.61 13.70 7.39
C ALA A 317 -8.72 13.25 8.34
N VAL A 318 -9.07 14.06 9.35
CA VAL A 318 -10.14 13.71 10.31
C VAL A 318 -11.51 13.63 9.64
N ALA A 319 -11.78 14.46 8.63
CA ALA A 319 -13.05 14.41 7.90
C ALA A 319 -13.14 13.13 7.07
N ASP A 320 -12.06 12.80 6.35
CA ASP A 320 -11.98 11.59 5.53
C ASP A 320 -12.11 10.33 6.38
N TYR A 321 -11.44 10.27 7.54
CA TYR A 321 -11.55 9.12 8.44
C TYR A 321 -12.93 8.98 9.08
N LYS A 322 -13.65 10.07 9.34
CA LYS A 322 -15.05 9.98 9.79
C LYS A 322 -15.94 9.35 8.73
N GLU A 323 -15.78 9.73 7.46
CA GLU A 323 -16.52 9.10 6.37
C GLU A 323 -16.04 7.66 6.14
N SER A 324 -14.74 7.39 6.25
CA SER A 324 -14.19 6.04 6.12
C SER A 324 -14.70 5.10 7.20
N LEU A 325 -14.69 5.51 8.47
CA LEU A 325 -15.25 4.72 9.57
C LEU A 325 -16.71 4.33 9.29
N LYS A 326 -17.52 5.29 8.87
CA LYS A 326 -18.92 5.06 8.49
C LYS A 326 -19.00 4.08 7.31
N ARG A 327 -18.25 4.32 6.23
CA ARG A 327 -18.27 3.54 5.00
C ARG A 327 -17.84 2.10 5.23
N GLN A 328 -16.81 1.88 6.03
CA GLN A 328 -16.32 0.55 6.38
C GLN A 328 -17.40 -0.26 7.13
N ILE A 329 -18.07 0.34 8.12
CA ILE A 329 -19.17 -0.32 8.84
C ILE A 329 -20.33 -0.65 7.89
N GLU A 330 -20.70 0.27 7.00
CA GLU A 330 -21.72 0.02 5.98
C GLU A 330 -21.33 -1.12 5.03
N MET A 331 -20.06 -1.23 4.64
CA MET A 331 -19.55 -2.32 3.80
C MET A 331 -19.68 -3.68 4.50
N TYR A 332 -19.29 -3.79 5.77
CA TYR A 332 -19.49 -5.03 6.55
C TYR A 332 -20.96 -5.43 6.62
N LEU A 333 -21.87 -4.48 6.89
CA LEU A 333 -23.31 -4.76 6.92
C LEU A 333 -23.85 -5.19 5.56
N TRP A 334 -23.37 -4.59 4.48
CA TRP A 334 -23.76 -4.95 3.11
C TRP A 334 -23.28 -6.34 2.69
N LEU A 335 -22.08 -6.74 3.12
CA LEU A 335 -21.46 -8.02 2.77
C LEU A 335 -21.86 -9.18 3.67
N GLN A 336 -22.61 -8.93 4.74
CA GLN A 336 -23.01 -9.99 5.66
C GLN A 336 -23.95 -10.98 4.98
N SER A 337 -23.51 -12.23 4.86
CA SER A 337 -24.37 -13.30 4.35
C SER A 337 -25.49 -13.63 5.33
N LYS A 338 -26.54 -14.30 4.82
CA LYS A 338 -27.67 -14.78 5.64
C LYS A 338 -27.23 -15.67 6.82
N ASP A 339 -26.09 -16.34 6.69
CA ASP A 339 -25.58 -17.32 7.66
C ASP A 339 -24.56 -16.70 8.62
N GLY A 340 -24.17 -15.44 8.43
CA GLY A 340 -23.28 -14.69 9.31
C GLY A 340 -21.94 -14.26 8.71
N PRO A 341 -21.19 -15.13 7.98
CA PRO A 341 -19.92 -14.75 7.37
C PRO A 341 -20.04 -13.58 6.38
N PHE A 342 -18.95 -12.83 6.21
CA PHE A 342 -18.88 -11.73 5.24
C PHE A 342 -18.40 -12.21 3.87
N ALA A 343 -19.04 -11.72 2.81
CA ALA A 343 -18.61 -11.92 1.43
C ALA A 343 -17.40 -11.05 1.08
N GLY A 344 -16.83 -11.20 -0.13
CA GLY A 344 -15.53 -10.62 -0.50
C GLY A 344 -15.48 -9.10 -0.45
N GLY A 345 -16.13 -8.41 -1.40
CA GLY A 345 -16.05 -6.96 -1.46
C GLY A 345 -16.68 -6.33 -2.70
N CYS A 346 -16.11 -5.22 -3.13
CA CYS A 346 -16.57 -4.46 -4.30
C CYS A 346 -15.40 -3.90 -5.13
N THR A 347 -15.68 -3.54 -6.37
CA THR A 347 -14.74 -2.85 -7.26
C THR A 347 -15.39 -1.69 -8.00
N ASN A 348 -14.63 -0.61 -8.17
CA ASN A 348 -14.99 0.47 -9.10
C ASN A 348 -14.58 0.15 -10.55
N SER A 349 -13.62 -0.75 -10.73
CA SER A 349 -13.06 -1.13 -12.04
C SER A 349 -13.38 -2.60 -12.32
N TYR A 350 -14.57 -2.85 -12.88
CA TYR A 350 -14.97 -4.21 -13.22
C TYR A 350 -13.98 -4.84 -14.20
N ARG A 351 -13.49 -6.04 -13.84
CA ARG A 351 -12.39 -6.77 -14.49
C ARG A 351 -11.10 -5.96 -14.65
N GLY A 352 -10.89 -4.97 -13.78
CA GLY A 352 -9.72 -4.10 -13.73
C GLY A 352 -9.55 -3.22 -14.97
N ARG A 353 -10.61 -3.02 -15.75
CA ARG A 353 -10.61 -2.19 -16.96
C ARG A 353 -11.91 -1.43 -17.17
N TYR A 354 -12.59 -1.11 -16.06
CA TYR A 354 -13.80 -0.28 -16.00
C TYR A 354 -14.87 -0.70 -17.01
N GLU A 355 -15.10 -1.99 -17.18
CA GLU A 355 -16.20 -2.47 -18.05
C GLU A 355 -17.57 -2.10 -17.45
N GLU A 356 -18.59 -2.11 -18.30
CA GLU A 356 -19.99 -2.03 -17.86
C GLU A 356 -20.30 -3.17 -16.89
N TYR A 357 -21.00 -2.85 -15.80
CA TYR A 357 -21.33 -3.84 -14.80
C TYR A 357 -22.38 -4.82 -15.34
N PRO A 358 -22.35 -6.10 -14.94
CA PRO A 358 -23.39 -7.05 -15.31
C PRO A 358 -24.78 -6.54 -14.89
N SER A 359 -25.77 -6.68 -15.77
CA SER A 359 -27.13 -6.22 -15.50
C SER A 359 -27.69 -6.84 -14.22
N GLY A 360 -28.15 -5.99 -13.29
CA GLY A 360 -28.69 -6.41 -12.00
C GLY A 360 -27.65 -6.81 -10.95
N ALA A 361 -26.35 -6.66 -11.23
CA ALA A 361 -25.32 -6.87 -10.22
C ALA A 361 -25.50 -5.88 -9.05
N PRO A 362 -25.38 -6.34 -7.79
CA PRO A 362 -25.54 -5.47 -6.63
C PRO A 362 -24.36 -4.50 -6.53
N THR A 363 -24.65 -3.27 -6.13
CA THR A 363 -23.65 -2.22 -5.93
C THR A 363 -23.63 -1.71 -4.50
N PHE A 364 -22.46 -1.22 -4.08
CA PHE A 364 -22.22 -0.51 -2.85
C PHE A 364 -21.62 0.85 -3.18
N TYR A 365 -22.38 1.93 -2.97
CA TYR A 365 -21.99 3.26 -3.43
C TYR A 365 -21.52 3.24 -4.90
N ASP A 366 -22.31 2.63 -5.77
CA ASP A 366 -22.03 2.46 -7.21
C ASP A 366 -20.81 1.61 -7.58
N MET A 367 -20.08 1.01 -6.63
CA MET A 367 -19.06 -0.02 -6.89
C MET A 367 -19.72 -1.41 -6.95
N VAL A 368 -19.42 -2.20 -7.98
CA VAL A 368 -20.03 -3.51 -8.18
C VAL A 368 -19.46 -4.56 -7.22
N TYR A 369 -20.33 -5.43 -6.69
CA TYR A 369 -19.93 -6.57 -5.88
C TYR A 369 -19.00 -7.53 -6.62
N VAL A 370 -17.98 -8.02 -5.92
CA VAL A 370 -17.10 -9.11 -6.36
C VAL A 370 -16.91 -10.13 -5.23
N PRO A 371 -17.08 -11.43 -5.49
CA PRO A 371 -16.91 -12.47 -4.48
C PRO A 371 -15.44 -12.67 -4.07
N HIS A 372 -14.51 -12.42 -5.00
CA HIS A 372 -13.07 -12.54 -4.80
C HIS A 372 -12.40 -11.28 -5.33
N PRO A 373 -12.35 -10.18 -4.55
CA PRO A 373 -11.58 -9.02 -4.93
C PRO A 373 -10.11 -9.38 -5.20
N VAL A 374 -9.55 -8.84 -6.29
CA VAL A 374 -8.13 -8.90 -6.68
C VAL A 374 -7.61 -10.25 -7.16
N TYR A 375 -7.73 -11.32 -6.38
CA TYR A 375 -7.13 -12.62 -6.72
C TYR A 375 -8.16 -13.74 -6.82
N ALA A 376 -7.95 -14.61 -7.82
CA ALA A 376 -8.83 -15.71 -8.17
C ALA A 376 -8.13 -17.09 -8.12
N ASP A 377 -6.81 -17.15 -7.93
CA ASP A 377 -6.05 -18.42 -7.76
C ASP A 377 -5.16 -18.44 -6.49
N PRO A 378 -5.71 -18.91 -5.34
CA PRO A 378 -7.13 -19.17 -5.11
C PRO A 378 -7.94 -17.87 -4.96
N GLY A 379 -9.26 -17.97 -5.05
CA GLY A 379 -10.16 -16.87 -4.76
C GLY A 379 -9.87 -16.25 -3.38
N SER A 380 -9.65 -14.93 -3.33
CA SER A 380 -9.20 -14.21 -2.13
C SER A 380 -10.08 -14.40 -0.89
N ASN A 381 -11.39 -14.56 -1.09
CA ASN A 381 -12.37 -14.82 -0.01
C ASN A 381 -12.71 -16.32 0.19
N HIS A 382 -11.89 -17.25 -0.32
CA HIS A 382 -11.96 -18.68 0.06
C HIS A 382 -11.18 -19.00 1.33
N TRP A 383 -10.39 -18.05 1.82
CA TRP A 383 -9.65 -18.16 3.06
C TRP A 383 -10.53 -17.69 4.24
N ILE A 384 -10.55 -18.48 5.33
CA ILE A 384 -11.38 -18.20 6.52
C ILE A 384 -10.72 -17.15 7.45
N GLY A 385 -9.41 -16.92 7.28
CA GLY A 385 -8.57 -16.15 8.21
C GLY A 385 -8.84 -14.66 8.30
#